data_AF-A0A1J5PNM3-F1
#
_entry.id   AF-A0A1J5PNM3-F1
#
_cell.length_a   1.000
_cell.length_b   1.000
_cell.length_c   1.000
_cell.angle_alpha   90.00
_cell.angle_beta   90.00
_cell.angle_gamma   90.00
#
_symmetry.space_group_name_H-M   'P 1'
#
loop_
_entity.id
_entity.type
_entity.pdbx_description
1 polymer ?
#
loop_
_entity_poly.entity_id
_entity_poly.type
_entity_poly.pdbx_seq_one_letter_code
_entity_poly.pdbx_strand_id
1 'polypeptide(L)'
;MSVTLPGQAAPQQVGALQLASFVNPTGLQSIGDNLYLQTGSSGAPNTGQPTLNGLGSVRQGYLESSNVNVVAELVDMISTQRAYEVNSKAVQASDQMLQYVNNNL
;
A
#
# COMPACT_ATOMS: atom_id res chain seq x y z
N MET A 1 -25.41 -10.60 0.40
CA MET A 1 -26.22 -9.62 1.15
C MET A 1 -27.67 -10.09 1.12
N SER A 2 -28.28 -10.31 2.28
CA SER A 2 -29.69 -10.73 2.38
C SER A 2 -30.51 -9.68 3.10
N VAL A 3 -31.72 -9.39 2.61
CA VAL A 3 -32.66 -8.44 3.22
C VAL A 3 -33.94 -9.20 3.59
N THR A 4 -34.51 -8.86 4.73
CA THR A 4 -35.84 -9.33 5.16
C THR A 4 -36.88 -8.36 4.59
N LEU A 5 -37.69 -8.83 3.64
CA LEU A 5 -38.79 -8.04 3.11
C LEU A 5 -39.98 -8.07 4.10
N PRO A 6 -40.74 -6.96 4.24
CA PRO A 6 -41.95 -6.95 5.07
C PRO A 6 -42.92 -8.05 4.60
N GLY A 7 -43.26 -8.99 5.49
CA GLY A 7 -44.16 -10.11 5.20
C GLY A 7 -43.50 -11.45 4.85
N GLN A 8 -42.16 -11.53 4.80
CA GLN A 8 -41.42 -12.79 4.65
C GLN A 8 -40.40 -12.97 5.77
N ALA A 9 -40.51 -14.08 6.52
CA ALA A 9 -39.61 -14.40 7.64
C ALA A 9 -38.23 -14.91 7.17
N ALA A 10 -38.12 -15.38 5.92
CA ALA A 10 -36.87 -15.86 5.36
C ALA A 10 -36.05 -14.71 4.73
N PRO A 11 -34.76 -14.56 5.08
CA PRO A 11 -33.89 -13.58 4.45
C PRO A 11 -33.67 -13.91 2.97
N GLN A 12 -33.99 -12.97 2.08
CA GLN A 12 -33.79 -13.15 0.63
C GLN A 12 -32.43 -12.58 0.22
N GLN A 13 -31.63 -13.36 -0.52
CA GLN A 13 -30.36 -12.90 -1.07
C GLN A 13 -30.61 -11.90 -2.20
N VAL A 14 -30.16 -10.66 -2.02
CA VAL A 14 -30.40 -9.53 -2.95
C VAL A 14 -29.21 -9.28 -3.88
N GLY A 15 -28.06 -9.86 -3.59
CA GLY A 15 -26.85 -9.72 -4.39
C GLY A 15 -25.64 -10.42 -3.75
N ALA A 16 -24.65 -10.71 -4.60
CA ALA A 16 -23.35 -11.24 -4.21
C ALA A 16 -22.26 -10.23 -4.56
N LEU A 17 -21.32 -10.02 -3.64
CA LEU A 17 -20.11 -9.26 -3.92
C LEU A 17 -19.21 -10.13 -4.81
N GLN A 18 -18.60 -9.51 -5.81
CA GLN A 18 -17.59 -10.15 -6.64
C GLN A 18 -16.22 -9.63 -6.21
N LEU A 19 -15.27 -10.54 -6.03
CA LEU A 19 -13.87 -10.18 -5.78
C LEU A 19 -13.09 -10.26 -7.08
N ALA A 20 -12.08 -9.41 -7.22
CA ALA A 20 -11.11 -9.45 -8.30
C ALA A 20 -9.72 -9.70 -7.72
N SER A 21 -9.02 -10.71 -8.24
CA SER A 21 -7.62 -10.97 -7.91
C SER A 21 -6.74 -10.76 -9.14
N PHE A 22 -5.54 -10.24 -8.92
CA PHE A 22 -4.56 -9.98 -9.97
C PHE A 22 -3.37 -10.91 -9.76
N VAL A 23 -2.78 -11.40 -10.85
CA VAL A 23 -1.59 -12.24 -10.80
C VAL A 23 -0.43 -11.48 -10.15
N ASN A 24 -0.33 -10.18 -10.44
CA ASN A 24 0.68 -9.31 -9.85
C ASN A 24 0.07 -8.04 -9.23
N PRO A 25 -0.20 -8.02 -7.91
CA PRO A 25 -0.74 -6.85 -7.22
C PRO A 25 0.18 -5.62 -7.25
N THR A 26 1.51 -5.79 -7.28
CA THR A 26 2.46 -4.65 -7.30
C THR A 26 2.47 -3.93 -8.64
N GLY A 27 1.96 -4.58 -9.69
CA GLY A 27 1.77 -3.97 -11.01
C GLY A 27 0.53 -3.08 -11.10
N LEU A 28 -0.32 -3.03 -10.06
CA LEU A 28 -1.50 -2.18 -10.05
C LEU A 28 -1.11 -0.70 -9.94
N GLN A 29 -1.79 0.15 -10.70
CA GLN A 29 -1.62 1.58 -10.60
C GLN A 29 -2.52 2.13 -9.50
N SER A 30 -1.94 2.70 -8.44
CA SER A 30 -2.72 3.43 -7.44
C SER A 30 -3.26 4.72 -8.03
N ILE A 31 -4.57 4.95 -7.89
CA ILE A 31 -5.25 6.18 -8.31
C ILE A 31 -5.67 7.06 -7.11
N GLY A 32 -5.24 6.71 -5.89
CA GLY A 32 -5.61 7.40 -4.66
C GLY A 32 -6.78 6.73 -3.92
N ASP A 33 -7.05 7.16 -2.68
CA ASP A 33 -8.16 6.67 -1.85
C ASP A 33 -8.23 5.14 -1.68
N ASN A 34 -7.08 4.44 -1.68
CA ASN A 34 -6.97 2.97 -1.69
C ASN A 34 -7.61 2.31 -2.93
N LEU A 35 -7.85 3.06 -4.00
CA LEU A 35 -8.33 2.57 -5.27
C LEU A 35 -7.15 2.28 -6.22
N TYR A 36 -7.30 1.20 -6.97
CA TYR A 36 -6.27 0.71 -7.88
C TYR A 36 -6.87 0.42 -9.26
N LEU A 37 -6.11 0.76 -10.30
CA LEU A 37 -6.41 0.41 -11.69
C LEU A 37 -5.50 -0.74 -12.16
N GLN A 38 -6.09 -1.61 -12.95
CA GLN A 38 -5.37 -2.65 -13.67
C GLN A 38 -4.41 -2.04 -14.69
N THR A 39 -3.24 -2.64 -14.84
CA THR A 39 -2.26 -2.26 -15.87
C THR A 39 -1.84 -3.50 -16.66
N GLY A 40 -1.08 -3.32 -17.74
CA GLY A 40 -0.46 -4.45 -18.44
C GLY A 40 0.45 -5.29 -17.53
N SER A 41 1.04 -4.68 -16.50
CA SER A 41 1.97 -5.33 -15.56
C SER A 41 1.25 -6.08 -14.43
N SER A 42 -0.01 -5.77 -14.13
CA SER A 42 -0.81 -6.52 -13.14
C SER A 42 -1.44 -7.80 -13.72
N GLY A 43 -1.57 -7.85 -15.04
CA GLY A 43 -2.36 -8.87 -15.74
C GLY A 43 -3.86 -8.60 -15.67
N ALA A 44 -4.64 -9.48 -16.31
CA ALA A 44 -6.09 -9.39 -16.32
C ALA A 44 -6.71 -9.77 -14.94
N PRO A 45 -7.82 -9.14 -14.55
CA PRO A 45 -8.50 -9.42 -13.29
C PRO A 45 -9.20 -10.77 -13.35
N ASN A 46 -8.87 -11.65 -12.39
CA ASN A 46 -9.62 -12.87 -12.13
C ASN A 46 -10.77 -12.54 -11.20
N THR A 47 -11.97 -12.41 -11.76
CA THR A 47 -13.17 -12.06 -10.99
C THR A 47 -13.96 -13.31 -10.59
N GLY A 48 -14.54 -13.33 -9.40
CA GLY A 48 -15.28 -14.48 -8.90
C GLY A 48 -15.99 -14.24 -7.57
N GLN A 49 -16.69 -15.27 -7.09
CA GLN A 49 -17.33 -15.23 -5.78
C GLN A 49 -16.28 -15.39 -4.67
N PRO A 50 -16.44 -14.72 -3.51
CA PRO A 50 -15.61 -14.96 -2.34
C PRO A 50 -15.51 -16.45 -2.00
N THR A 51 -14.35 -16.91 -1.53
CA THR A 51 -14.07 -18.32 -1.18
C THR A 51 -13.97 -19.29 -2.37
N LEU A 52 -14.38 -18.91 -3.57
CA LEU A 52 -14.24 -19.73 -4.79
C LEU A 52 -12.95 -19.41 -5.54
N ASN A 53 -12.40 -20.39 -6.28
CA ASN A 53 -11.23 -20.21 -7.16
C ASN A 53 -9.98 -19.61 -6.47
N GLY A 54 -9.79 -19.90 -5.17
CA GLY A 54 -8.66 -19.38 -4.39
C GLY A 54 -8.81 -17.91 -3.97
N LEU A 55 -9.97 -17.29 -4.20
CA LEU A 55 -10.28 -15.95 -3.71
C LEU A 55 -10.53 -15.99 -2.19
N GLY A 56 -10.15 -14.91 -1.51
CA GLY A 56 -10.33 -14.77 -0.07
C GLY A 56 -11.80 -14.83 0.37
N SER A 57 -12.03 -15.03 1.67
CA SER A 57 -13.36 -14.96 2.26
C SER A 57 -13.67 -13.53 2.72
N VAL A 58 -14.92 -13.10 2.54
CA VAL A 58 -15.38 -11.81 3.05
C VAL A 58 -15.98 -12.02 4.44
N ARG A 59 -15.45 -11.31 5.44
CA ARG A 59 -15.96 -11.31 6.81
C ARG A 59 -16.78 -10.04 7.07
N GLN A 60 -18.05 -10.22 7.41
CA GLN A 60 -18.91 -9.09 7.76
C GLN A 60 -18.52 -8.51 9.13
N GLY A 61 -18.49 -7.19 9.25
CA GLY A 61 -18.16 -6.49 10.50
C GLY A 61 -16.67 -6.45 10.84
N TYR A 62 -15.80 -6.88 9.93
CA TYR A 62 -14.35 -6.80 10.06
C TYR A 62 -13.80 -5.71 9.12
N LEU A 63 -12.91 -4.86 9.63
CA LEU A 63 -12.20 -3.85 8.85
C LEU A 63 -10.73 -4.26 8.74
N GLU A 64 -10.17 -4.25 7.54
CA GLU A 64 -8.75 -4.54 7.34
C GLU A 64 -7.89 -3.43 7.94
N SER A 65 -7.01 -3.82 8.86
CA SER A 65 -6.02 -2.90 9.45
C SER A 65 -4.85 -2.70 8.49
N SER A 66 -4.23 -1.54 8.54
CA SER A 66 -2.97 -1.29 7.84
C SER A 66 -1.92 -2.33 8.26
N ASN A 67 -1.19 -2.85 7.28
CA ASN A 67 -0.05 -3.75 7.50
C ASN A 67 1.24 -3.00 7.88
N VAL A 68 1.19 -1.67 7.94
CA VAL A 68 2.33 -0.80 8.24
C VAL A 68 2.55 -0.69 9.75
N ASN A 69 3.77 -0.95 10.21
CA ASN A 69 4.18 -0.72 11.59
C ASN A 69 4.79 0.68 11.73
N VAL A 70 4.03 1.60 12.34
CA VAL A 70 4.43 3.01 12.52
C VAL A 70 5.79 3.15 13.22
N VAL A 71 6.12 2.27 14.16
CA VAL A 71 7.42 2.34 14.87
C VAL A 71 8.58 2.00 13.92
N ALA A 72 8.42 0.99 13.08
CA ALA A 72 9.43 0.60 12.11
C ALA A 72 9.64 1.70 11.07
N GLU A 73 8.55 2.27 10.55
CA GLU A 73 8.60 3.39 9.59
C GLU A 73 9.28 4.63 10.18
N LEU A 74 9.03 4.96 11.45
CA LEU A 74 9.70 6.09 12.10
C LEU A 74 11.21 5.85 12.27
N VAL A 75 11.63 4.62 12.58
CA VAL A 75 13.06 4.28 12.68
C VAL A 75 13.74 4.38 11.31
N ASP A 76 13.09 3.90 10.24
CA ASP A 76 13.62 4.00 8.88
C ASP A 76 13.73 5.45 8.41
N MET A 77 12.73 6.27 8.75
CA MET A 77 12.74 7.70 8.49
C MET A 77 13.86 8.42 9.26
N ILE A 78 14.07 8.11 10.55
CA ILE A 78 15.20 8.66 11.34
C ILE A 78 16.55 8.21 10.76
N SER A 79 16.66 6.95 10.32
CA SER A 79 17.87 6.43 9.68
C SER A 79 18.18 7.21 8.39
N THR A 80 17.17 7.41 7.55
CA THR A 80 17.28 8.18 6.30
C THR A 80 17.68 9.64 6.58
N GLN A 81 17.11 10.27 7.61
CA GLN A 81 17.49 11.62 8.03
C GLN A 81 18.95 11.68 8.51
N ARG A 82 19.39 10.73 9.35
CA ARG A 82 20.79 10.68 9.80
C ARG A 82 21.77 10.46 8.66
N ALA A 83 21.43 9.60 7.70
CA ALA A 83 22.25 9.40 6.50
C ALA A 83 22.39 10.71 5.71
N TYR A 84 21.30 11.46 5.56
CA TYR A 84 21.33 12.78 4.92
C TYR A 84 22.17 13.78 5.70
N GLU A 85 22.03 13.85 7.03
CA GLU A 85 22.84 14.75 7.88
C GLU A 85 24.33 14.44 7.80
N VAL A 86 24.70 13.16 7.85
CA VAL A 86 26.10 12.71 7.74
C VAL A 86 26.65 13.06 6.36
N ASN A 87 25.90 12.80 5.29
CA ASN A 87 26.31 13.16 3.93
C ASN A 87 26.48 14.67 3.77
N SER A 88 25.57 15.47 4.31
CA SER A 88 25.66 16.94 4.28
C SER A 88 26.88 17.47 5.03
N LYS A 89 27.17 16.93 6.23
CA LYS A 89 28.38 17.29 6.99
C LYS A 89 29.66 16.88 6.28
N ALA A 90 29.70 15.71 5.64
CA ALA A 90 30.85 15.26 4.87
C ALA A 90 31.13 16.18 3.66
N VAL A 91 30.07 16.63 2.97
CA VAL A 91 30.18 17.62 1.88
C VAL A 91 30.71 18.95 2.42
N GLN A 92 30.15 19.47 3.52
CA GLN A 92 30.62 20.73 4.12
C GLN A 92 32.09 20.66 4.56
N ALA A 93 32.51 19.56 5.18
CA ALA A 93 33.90 19.37 5.58
C ALA A 93 34.84 19.32 4.35
N SER A 94 34.39 18.68 3.26
CA SER A 94 35.12 18.65 1.99
C SER A 94 35.23 20.05 1.38
N ASP A 95 34.15 20.82 1.37
CA ASP A 95 34.12 22.21 0.87
C ASP A 95 35.03 23.13 1.70
N GLN A 96 35.06 22.96 3.02
CA GLN A 96 35.96 23.71 3.90
C GLN A 96 37.44 23.39 3.63
N MET A 97 37.77 22.11 3.42
CA MET A 97 39.12 21.70 3.05
C MET A 97 39.53 22.26 1.68
N LEU A 98 38.62 22.26 0.70
CA LEU A 98 38.86 22.85 -0.62
C LEU A 98 39.11 24.36 -0.53
N GLN A 99 38.33 25.10 0.26
CA GLN A 99 38.58 26.53 0.51
C GLN A 99 39.92 26.77 1.19
N TYR A 100 40.29 25.95 2.19
CA TYR A 100 41.57 26.10 2.89
C TYR A 100 42.76 25.95 1.95
N VAL A 101 42.71 24.96 1.05
CA VAL A 101 43.75 24.73 0.03
C VAL A 101 43.80 25.89 -0.97
N ASN A 102 42.65 26.41 -1.41
CA ASN A 102 42.60 27.51 -2.39
C ASN A 102 43.11 28.85 -1.84
N ASN A 103 42.94 29.11 -0.53
CA ASN A 103 43.35 30.36 0.09
C ASN A 103 44.77 30.37 0.68
N ASN A 104 45.41 29.21 0.87
CA ASN A 104 46.76 29.10 1.47
C ASN A 104 47.84 28.57 0.48
N LEU A 105 47.53 28.57 -0.82
CA LEU A 105 48.46 28.42 -1.95
C LEU A 105 48.50 29.74 -2.73
#